data_AF-A0A7K2PUS1-F1
#
_entry.id   AF-A0A7K2PUS1-F1
#
_cell.length_a   1.000
_cell.length_b   1.000
_cell.length_c   1.000
_cell.angle_alpha   90.00
_cell.angle_beta   90.00
_cell.angle_gamma   90.00
#
_symmetry.space_group_name_H-M   'P 1'
#
loop_
_entity.id
_entity.type
_entity.pdbx_description
1 polymer ?
#
loop_
_entity_poly.entity_id
_entity_poly.type
_entity_poly.pdbx_seq_one_letter_code
_entity_poly.pdbx_strand_id
1 'polypeptide(L)'
;MAGYYKVELEALARLSAQLGECGDTMRSAMKQLKDIGPEGSGYAELEEACDAFQNKWGYGIGLIADATSGVTEGLSETRKVYETLEEQIAEAFTVSGTADGK
;
A
#
# COMPACT_ATOMS: atom_id res chain seq x y z
N MET A 1 -9.89 14.82 -13.58
CA MET A 1 -9.14 14.80 -12.30
C MET A 1 -9.52 13.61 -11.43
N ALA A 2 -10.78 13.46 -11.00
CA ALA A 2 -11.21 12.35 -10.12
C ALA A 2 -10.85 10.93 -10.62
N GLY A 3 -10.96 10.68 -11.93
CA GLY A 3 -10.59 9.38 -12.52
C GLY A 3 -9.10 9.04 -12.44
N TYR A 4 -8.20 10.03 -12.50
CA TYR A 4 -6.75 9.83 -12.38
C TYR A 4 -6.38 9.39 -10.96
N TYR A 5 -6.91 10.10 -9.95
CA TYR A 5 -6.69 9.74 -8.54
C TYR A 5 -7.20 8.33 -8.21
N LYS A 6 -8.34 7.92 -8.79
CA LYS A 6 -8.84 6.56 -8.58
C LYS A 6 -7.86 5.49 -9.08
N VAL A 7 -7.28 5.69 -10.27
CA VAL A 7 -6.32 4.75 -10.86
C VAL A 7 -5.03 4.68 -10.06
N GLU A 8 -4.52 5.82 -9.58
CA GLU A 8 -3.34 5.88 -8.70
C GLU A 8 -3.56 5.16 -7.37
N LEU A 9 -4.73 5.37 -6.74
CA LEU A 9 -5.10 4.68 -5.50
C LEU A 9 -5.17 3.17 -5.68
N GLU A 10 -5.78 2.69 -6.77
CA GLU A 10 -5.85 1.28 -7.10
C GLU A 10 -4.45 0.68 -7.38
N ALA A 11 -3.57 1.45 -8.04
CA ALA A 11 -2.19 1.04 -8.31
C ALA A 11 -1.37 0.90 -7.01
N LEU A 12 -1.49 1.85 -6.08
CA LEU A 12 -0.82 1.81 -4.78
C LEU A 12 -1.31 0.64 -3.92
N ALA A 13 -2.62 0.42 -3.85
CA ALA A 13 -3.19 -0.72 -3.15
C ALA A 13 -2.69 -2.05 -3.72
N ARG A 14 -2.62 -2.17 -5.05
CA ARG A 14 -2.08 -3.35 -5.73
C ARG A 14 -0.60 -3.56 -5.45
N LEU A 15 0.21 -2.50 -5.47
CA LEU A 15 1.63 -2.56 -5.14
C LEU A 15 1.84 -3.08 -3.71
N SER A 16 1.06 -2.57 -2.74
CA SER A 16 1.11 -3.03 -1.34
C SER A 16 0.80 -4.53 -1.23
N ALA A 17 -0.24 -5.00 -1.92
CA ALA A 17 -0.60 -6.41 -1.92
C ALA A 17 0.51 -7.30 -2.52
N GLN A 18 1.09 -6.89 -3.64
CA GLN A 18 2.18 -7.63 -4.30
C GLN A 18 3.46 -7.70 -3.44
N LEU A 19 3.77 -6.63 -2.71
CA LEU A 19 4.91 -6.62 -1.79
C LEU A 19 4.68 -7.55 -0.59
N GLY A 20 3.46 -7.60 -0.06
CA GLY A 20 3.07 -8.57 0.97
C GLY A 20 3.26 -10.02 0.52
N GLU A 21 2.74 -10.35 -0.67
CA GLU A 21 2.84 -11.70 -1.26
C GLU A 21 4.31 -12.11 -1.51
N CYS A 22 5.14 -11.17 -1.99
CA CYS A 22 6.57 -11.39 -2.15
C CYS A 22 7.27 -11.70 -0.81
N GLY A 23 6.90 -10.98 0.26
CA GLY A 23 7.38 -11.23 1.61
C GLY A 23 7.04 -12.61 2.13
N ASP A 24 5.79 -13.04 1.95
CA ASP A 24 5.33 -14.36 2.38
C ASP A 24 5.98 -15.48 1.57
N THR A 25 6.17 -15.28 0.27
CA THR A 25 6.89 -16.21 -0.60
C THR A 25 8.34 -16.39 -0.14
N MET A 26 9.05 -15.28 0.16
CA MET A 26 10.42 -15.34 0.69
C MET A 26 10.48 -16.04 2.05
N ARG A 27 9.53 -15.78 2.97
CA ARG A 27 9.45 -16.53 4.25
C ARG A 27 9.29 -18.02 4.02
N SER A 28 8.38 -18.41 3.12
CA SER A 28 8.14 -19.81 2.80
C SER A 28 9.39 -20.48 2.21
N ALA A 29 10.06 -19.82 1.27
CA ALA A 29 11.29 -20.33 0.66
C ALA A 29 12.42 -20.48 1.70
N MET A 30 12.59 -19.51 2.60
CA MET A 30 13.61 -19.59 3.65
C MET A 30 13.29 -20.65 4.72
N LYS A 31 12.01 -20.85 5.04
CA LYS A 31 11.59 -21.96 5.91
C LYS A 31 11.87 -23.30 5.26
N GLN A 32 11.58 -23.46 3.97
CA GLN A 32 11.93 -24.66 3.22
C GLN A 32 13.46 -24.87 3.17
N LEU A 33 14.25 -23.80 3.03
CA LEU A 33 15.71 -23.89 3.09
C LEU A 33 16.19 -24.38 4.46
N LYS A 34 15.56 -23.94 5.56
CA LYS A 34 15.80 -24.44 6.92
C LYS A 34 15.42 -25.92 7.05
N ASP A 35 14.27 -26.31 6.49
CA ASP A 35 13.76 -27.68 6.55
C ASP A 35 14.55 -28.66 5.64
N ILE A 36 15.17 -28.17 4.55
CA ILE A 36 16.00 -28.95 3.61
C ILE A 36 17.48 -28.96 4.02
N GLY A 37 17.91 -28.00 4.83
CA GLY A 37 19.22 -28.05 5.50
C GLY A 37 19.37 -29.39 6.20
N PRO A 38 20.50 -30.11 6.04
CA PRO A 38 20.66 -31.40 6.69
C PRO A 38 20.43 -31.17 8.18
N GLU A 39 19.43 -31.84 8.76
CA GLU A 39 19.37 -32.00 10.21
C GLU A 39 20.77 -32.47 10.65
N GLY A 40 21.56 -31.56 11.25
CA GLY A 40 22.97 -31.82 11.62
C GLY A 40 24.08 -31.18 10.78
N SER A 41 23.83 -30.23 9.87
CA SER A 41 24.92 -29.61 9.07
C SER A 41 25.90 -28.70 9.85
N GLY A 42 25.52 -28.25 11.06
CA GLY A 42 26.41 -27.58 12.00
C GLY A 42 26.63 -26.06 11.80
N TYR A 43 25.95 -25.41 10.84
CA TYR A 43 26.11 -23.97 10.62
C TYR A 43 25.04 -23.15 11.38
N ALA A 44 25.18 -23.07 12.71
CA ALA A 44 24.34 -22.22 13.56
C ALA A 44 24.29 -20.76 13.08
N GLU A 45 25.39 -20.27 12.51
CA GLU A 45 25.52 -18.93 11.94
C GLU A 45 24.64 -18.72 10.70
N LEU A 46 24.42 -19.77 9.89
CA LEU A 46 23.54 -19.70 8.73
C LEU A 46 22.07 -19.66 9.16
N GLU A 47 21.69 -20.46 10.16
CA GLU A 47 20.34 -20.42 10.73
C GLU A 47 20.04 -19.06 11.36
N GLU A 48 20.99 -18.53 12.15
CA GLU A 48 20.86 -17.21 12.77
C GLU A 48 20.76 -16.09 11.72
N ALA A 49 21.59 -16.13 10.67
CA ALA A 49 21.52 -15.18 9.57
C ALA A 49 20.19 -15.26 8.81
N CYS A 50 19.65 -16.48 8.60
CA CYS A 50 18.36 -16.69 7.97
C CYS A 50 17.21 -16.14 8.81
N ASP A 51 17.19 -16.43 10.11
CA ASP A 51 16.15 -15.95 11.04
C ASP A 51 16.23 -14.42 11.20
N ALA A 52 17.44 -13.86 11.28
CA ALA A 52 17.65 -12.40 11.33
C ALA A 52 17.21 -11.70 10.03
N PHE A 53 17.52 -12.28 8.88
CA PHE A 53 17.08 -11.77 7.58
C PHE A 53 15.56 -11.80 7.45
N GLN A 54 14.93 -12.93 7.78
CA GLN A 54 13.47 -13.08 7.75
C GLN A 54 12.76 -12.03 8.63
N ASN A 55 13.25 -11.81 9.85
CA ASN A 55 12.68 -10.83 10.76
C ASN A 55 12.81 -9.39 10.22
N LYS A 56 14.00 -9.00 9.78
CA LYS A 56 14.24 -7.64 9.23
C LYS A 56 13.45 -7.40 7.95
N TRP A 57 13.41 -8.38 7.06
CA TRP A 57 12.68 -8.29 5.80
C TRP A 57 11.17 -8.21 6.03
N GLY A 58 10.63 -9.05 6.91
CA GLY A 58 9.23 -9.00 7.31
C GLY A 58 8.83 -7.66 7.91
N TYR A 59 9.68 -7.09 8.77
CA TYR A 59 9.48 -5.75 9.32
C TYR A 59 9.51 -4.66 8.24
N GLY A 60 10.48 -4.70 7.33
CA GLY A 60 10.60 -3.74 6.23
C GLY A 60 9.38 -3.74 5.31
N ILE A 61 8.85 -4.91 4.96
CA ILE A 61 7.62 -5.02 4.17
C ILE A 61 6.42 -4.46 4.93
N GLY A 62 6.31 -4.73 6.23
CA GLY A 62 5.27 -4.14 7.08
C GLY A 62 5.31 -2.61 7.02
N LEU A 63 6.48 -2.00 7.19
CA LEU A 63 6.65 -0.55 7.09
C LEU A 63 6.25 0.00 5.72
N ILE A 64 6.58 -0.70 4.63
CA ILE A 64 6.20 -0.28 3.28
C ILE A 64 4.68 -0.38 3.09
N ALA A 65 4.05 -1.44 3.58
CA ALA A 65 2.60 -1.62 3.52
C ALA A 65 1.86 -0.53 4.32
N ASP A 66 2.35 -0.21 5.53
CA ASP A 66 1.77 0.85 6.37
C ASP A 66 1.90 2.21 5.70
N ALA A 67 3.08 2.54 5.15
CA ALA A 67 3.30 3.80 4.43
C ALA A 67 2.41 3.91 3.19
N THR A 68 2.28 2.82 2.42
CA THR A 68 1.46 2.80 1.20
C THR A 68 -0.02 2.95 1.53
N SER A 69 -0.48 2.30 2.60
CA SER A 69 -1.85 2.45 3.11
C SER A 69 -2.13 3.90 3.53
N GLY A 70 -1.22 4.51 4.29
CA GLY A 70 -1.37 5.92 4.71
C GLY A 70 -1.41 6.90 3.53
N VAL A 71 -0.58 6.70 2.50
CA VAL A 71 -0.64 7.51 1.27
C VAL A 71 -1.97 7.32 0.53
N THR A 72 -2.45 6.08 0.46
CA THR A 72 -3.73 5.74 -0.17
C THR A 72 -4.91 6.40 0.55
N GLU A 73 -4.91 6.39 1.88
CA GLU A 73 -5.92 7.07 2.69
C GLU A 73 -5.89 8.59 2.47
N GLY A 74 -4.71 9.22 2.59
CA GLY A 74 -4.59 10.67 2.42
C GLY A 74 -4.98 11.16 1.02
N LEU A 75 -4.66 10.40 -0.03
CA LEU A 75 -5.10 10.70 -1.40
C LEU A 75 -6.62 10.54 -1.56
N SER A 76 -7.21 9.53 -0.92
CA SER A 76 -8.67 9.31 -0.91
C SER A 76 -9.41 10.45 -0.21
N GLU A 77 -8.90 10.91 0.93
CA GLU A 77 -9.43 12.08 1.64
C GLU A 77 -9.30 13.36 0.81
N THR A 78 -8.11 13.59 0.23
CA THR A 78 -7.87 14.74 -0.65
C THR A 78 -8.86 14.74 -1.81
N ARG A 79 -9.08 13.58 -2.44
CA ARG A 79 -10.08 13.44 -3.50
C ARG A 79 -11.48 13.83 -3.04
N LYS A 80 -11.94 13.34 -1.88
CA LYS A 80 -13.27 13.69 -1.34
C LYS A 80 -13.42 15.19 -1.13
N VAL A 81 -12.38 15.85 -0.62
CA VAL A 81 -12.37 17.31 -0.42
C VAL A 81 -12.50 18.03 -1.75
N TYR A 82 -11.74 17.63 -2.77
CA TYR A 82 -11.85 18.24 -4.11
C TYR A 82 -13.21 18.00 -4.76
N GLU A 83 -13.76 16.78 -4.68
CA GLU A 83 -15.09 16.47 -5.21
C GLU A 83 -16.17 17.32 -4.53
N THR A 84 -16.11 17.45 -3.20
CA THR A 84 -17.04 18.29 -2.43
C THR A 84 -16.90 19.77 -2.80
N LEU A 85 -15.65 20.26 -2.99
CA LEU A 85 -15.40 21.65 -3.38
C LEU A 85 -15.97 21.95 -4.77
N GLU A 86 -15.77 21.06 -5.73
CA GLU A 86 -16.31 21.18 -7.09
C GLU A 86 -17.85 21.17 -7.08
N GLU A 87 -18.48 20.30 -6.29
CA GLU A 87 -19.94 20.26 -6.13
C GLU A 87 -20.48 21.59 -5.55
N GLN A 88 -19.84 22.13 -4.51
CA GLN A 88 -20.23 23.41 -3.93
C GLN A 88 -20.05 24.58 -4.91
N ILE A 89 -18.97 24.58 -5.69
CA ILE A 89 -18.74 25.59 -6.73
C ILE A 89 -19.83 25.47 -7.81
N ALA A 90 -20.13 24.25 -8.28
CA ALA A 90 -21.18 24.01 -9.27
C ALA A 90 -22.56 24.46 -8.77
N GLU A 91 -22.92 24.18 -7.51
CA GLU A 91 -24.14 24.68 -6.87
C GLU A 91 -24.16 26.22 -6.82
N ALA A 92 -23.07 26.86 -6.42
CA ALA A 92 -23.00 28.32 -6.35
C ALA A 92 -23.20 28.98 -7.72
N PHE A 93 -22.61 28.42 -8.78
CA PHE A 93 -22.77 28.94 -10.15
C PHE A 93 -24.16 28.67 -10.73
N THR A 94 -24.80 27.54 -10.41
CA THR A 94 -26.17 27.25 -10.86
C THR A 94 -27.22 28.13 -10.18
N VAL A 95 -27.03 28.48 -8.90
CA VAL A 95 -27.87 29.44 -8.17
C VAL A 95 -27.70 30.87 -8.69
N SER A 96 -26.47 31.27 -9.04
CA SER A 96 -26.22 32.61 -9.61
C SER A 96 -26.79 32.77 -11.03
N GLY A 97 -26.81 31.71 -11.84
CA GLY A 97 -27.33 31.75 -13.21
C GLY A 97 -28.86 31.83 -13.31
N THR A 98 -29.59 31.55 -12.23
CA THR A 98 -31.07 31.64 -12.20
C THR A 98 -31.58 33.00 -11.72
N ALA A 99 -30.73 33.87 -11.18
CA ALA A 99 -31.12 35.18 -10.64
C ALA A 99 -31.01 36.35 -11.63
N ASP A 100 -30.28 36.22 -12.75
CA ASP A 100 -30.04 37.29 -13.73
C ASP A 100 -31.00 37.27 -14.94
N GLY A 101 -32.08 36.48 -14.85
CA GLY A 101 -33.10 36.34 -15.89
C GLY A 101 -34.42 36.99 -15.52
N LYS A 102 -34.45 38.30 -15.20
CA LYS A 102 -35.69 39.08 -15.19
C LYS A 102 -35.47 40.56 -15.48
#